data_AF-A0A1I0W8Q4-F1
#
_entry.id   AF-A0A1I0W8Q4-F1
#
_cell.length_a   1.000
_cell.length_b   1.000
_cell.length_c   1.000
_cell.angle_alpha   90.00
_cell.angle_beta   90.00
_cell.angle_gamma   90.00
#
_symmetry.space_group_name_H-M   'P 1'
#
loop_
_entity.id
_entity.type
_entity.pdbx_description
1 polymer ?
#
loop_
_entity_poly.entity_id
_entity_poly.type
_entity_poly.pdbx_seq_one_letter_code
_entity_poly.pdbx_strand_id
1 'polypeptide(L)' 'MASRSKFQDPGLILTVVLVMYSAFVFVWWPTDIYWLGISLVGWFMFIGLFFWFLLAIVYVLWIENIERKNDS' A
#
# COMPACT_ATOMS: atom_id res chain seq x y z
N MET A 1 -14.40 -19.01 -21.15
CA MET A 1 -13.91 -18.97 -19.75
C MET A 1 -12.39 -18.99 -19.79
N ALA A 2 -11.78 -17.84 -20.11
CA ALA A 2 -10.33 -17.75 -20.21
C ALA A 2 -9.74 -17.76 -18.80
N SER A 3 -8.69 -18.56 -18.62
CA SER A 3 -7.86 -18.68 -17.43
C SER A 3 -7.34 -17.31 -16.98
N ARG A 4 -8.11 -16.58 -16.16
CA ARG A 4 -7.59 -15.42 -15.44
C ARG A 4 -6.57 -15.96 -14.44
N SER A 5 -5.32 -15.54 -14.59
CA SER A 5 -4.26 -15.86 -13.64
C SER A 5 -4.66 -15.31 -12.27
N LYS A 6 -5.09 -16.22 -11.38
CA LYS A 6 -5.41 -15.97 -9.96
C LYS A 6 -4.25 -15.32 -9.19
N PHE A 7 -3.06 -15.27 -9.80
CA PHE A 7 -1.85 -14.63 -9.29
C PHE A 7 -1.69 -13.15 -9.69
N GLN A 8 -2.52 -12.63 -10.60
CA GLN A 8 -2.53 -11.20 -10.95
C GLN A 8 -3.75 -10.47 -10.36
N ASP A 9 -4.49 -11.08 -9.45
CA ASP A 9 -5.61 -10.42 -8.78
C ASP A 9 -5.09 -9.21 -8.01
N PRO A 10 -5.44 -7.98 -8.44
CA PRO A 10 -4.80 -6.78 -7.93
C PRO A 10 -5.04 -6.58 -6.43
N GLY A 11 -6.21 -7.01 -5.94
CA GLY A 11 -6.52 -7.00 -4.52
C GLY A 11 -5.62 -7.92 -3.67
N LEU A 12 -5.18 -9.06 -4.19
CA LEU A 12 -4.36 -10.01 -3.42
C LEU A 12 -2.94 -9.47 -3.22
N ILE A 13 -2.34 -8.88 -4.25
CA ILE A 13 -1.02 -8.23 -4.17
C ILE A 13 -1.08 -7.02 -3.22
N LEU A 14 -2.16 -6.24 -3.29
CA LEU A 14 -2.39 -5.10 -2.38
C LEU A 14 -2.48 -5.55 -0.92
N THR A 15 -3.15 -6.69 -0.68
CA THR A 15 -3.24 -7.30 0.65
C THR A 15 -1.86 -7.72 1.15
N VAL A 16 -1.03 -8.35 0.32
CA VAL A 16 0.34 -8.73 0.71
C VAL A 16 1.18 -7.50 1.04
N VAL A 17 1.11 -6.45 0.22
CA VAL A 17 1.83 -5.18 0.47
C VAL A 17 1.38 -4.54 1.78
N LEU A 18 0.07 -4.51 2.04
CA LEU A 18 -0.49 -4.00 3.30
C LEU A 18 -0.05 -4.83 4.51
N VAL A 19 -0.04 -6.16 4.39
CA VAL A 19 0.40 -7.06 5.47
C VAL A 19 1.89 -6.86 5.77
N MET A 20 2.74 -6.75 4.75
CA MET A 20 4.17 -6.46 4.94
C MET A 20 4.39 -5.07 5.56
N TYR A 21 3.66 -4.06 5.09
CA TYR A 21 3.72 -2.71 5.67
C TYR A 21 3.31 -2.71 7.14
N SER A 22 2.21 -3.38 7.47
CA SER A 22 1.74 -3.54 8.85
C SER A 22 2.78 -4.24 9.73
N ALA A 23 3.35 -5.36 9.26
CA ALA A 23 4.38 -6.09 9.98
C ALA A 23 5.63 -5.21 10.23
N PHE A 24 6.06 -4.45 9.23
CA PHE A 24 7.18 -3.52 9.36
C PHE A 24 6.90 -2.42 10.40
N VAL A 25 5.70 -1.81 10.34
CA VAL A 25 5.27 -0.79 11.30
C VAL A 25 5.20 -1.36 12.71
N PHE A 26 4.71 -2.58 12.89
CA PHE A 26 4.63 -3.26 14.20
C PHE A 26 6.01 -3.62 14.76
N VAL A 27 6.93 -4.12 13.93
CA VAL A 27 8.29 -4.51 14.38
C VAL A 27 9.14 -3.29 14.70
N TRP A 28 9.04 -2.23 13.90
CA TRP A 28 9.88 -1.03 14.04
C TRP A 28 9.32 0.00 15.02
N TRP A 29 8.08 -0.16 15.51
CA TRP A 29 7.29 0.85 16.19
C TRP A 29 8.08 1.75 17.17
N PRO A 30 8.45 2.98 16.77
CA PRO A 30 9.32 3.83 17.58
C PRO A 30 8.48 4.72 18.51
N THR A 31 8.09 4.19 19.67
CA THR A 31 7.34 4.95 20.70
C THR A 31 8.16 6.07 21.33
N ASP A 32 9.46 5.86 21.48
CA ASP A 32 10.31 6.71 22.33
C ASP A 32 11.11 7.76 21.56
N ILE A 33 10.98 7.80 20.23
CA ILE A 33 11.71 8.76 19.40
C ILE A 33 10.84 9.99 19.17
N TYR A 34 11.26 11.13 19.71
CA TYR A 34 10.61 12.42 19.52
C TYR A 34 11.46 13.30 18.61
N TRP A 35 10.87 13.76 17.51
CA TRP A 35 11.51 14.67 16.56
C TRP A 35 10.74 15.98 16.49
N LEU A 36 11.42 17.09 16.79
CA LEU A 36 10.83 18.43 16.91
C LEU A 36 9.72 18.53 17.98
N GLY A 37 9.79 17.71 19.04
CA GLY A 37 8.79 17.66 20.11
C GLY A 37 7.53 16.87 19.76
N ILE A 38 7.44 16.33 18.54
CA ILE A 38 6.35 15.46 18.07
C ILE A 38 6.88 14.02 18.05
N SER A 39 6.07 13.05 18.47
CA SER A 39 6.47 11.64 18.38
C SER A 39 6.73 11.25 16.92
N LEU A 40 7.73 10.41 16.66
CA LEU A 40 7.99 9.87 15.32
C LEU A 40 6.75 9.17 14.76
N VAL A 41 5.95 8.56 15.63
CA VAL A 41 4.64 7.98 15.30
C VAL A 41 3.72 9.02 14.66
N GLY A 42 3.64 10.23 15.21
CA GLY A 42 2.83 11.32 14.64
C GLY A 42 3.30 11.72 13.23
N TRP A 43 4.61 11.79 13.01
CA TRP A 43 5.17 12.02 11.68
C TRP A 43 4.85 10.89 10.70
N PHE A 44 4.95 9.63 11.14
CA PHE A 44 4.57 8.48 10.34
C PHE A 44 3.09 8.48 9.98
N MET A 45 2.20 8.87 10.90
CA MET A 45 0.76 9.01 10.59
C MET A 45 0.50 10.08 9.54
N PHE A 46 1.18 11.23 9.63
CA PHE A 46 1.05 12.31 8.65
C PHE A 46 1.53 11.88 7.26
N ILE A 47 2.70 11.24 7.18
CA ILE A 47 3.23 10.67 5.93
C ILE A 47 2.32 9.54 5.41
N GLY A 48 1.71 8.78 6.32
CA GLY A 48 0.74 7.74 6.00
C GLY A 48 -0.44 8.22 5.17
N LEU A 49 -0.89 9.47 5.35
CA LEU A 49 -1.95 10.08 4.52
C LEU A 49 -1.53 10.19 3.05
N PHE A 50 -0.30 10.64 2.80
CA PHE A 50 0.25 10.70 1.44
C PHE A 50 0.44 9.30 0.87
N PHE A 51 0.91 8.36 1.69
CA PHE A 51 1.09 6.97 1.28
C PHE A 51 -0.23 6.34 0.84
N TRP A 52 -1.32 6.53 1.61
CA TRP A 52 -2.65 6.05 1.25
C TRP A 52 -3.15 6.62 -0.09
N PHE A 53 -2.93 7.91 -0.32
CA PHE A 53 -3.31 8.55 -1.57
C PHE A 53 -2.52 7.98 -2.77
N LEU A 54 -1.22 7.81 -2.61
CA LEU A 54 -0.35 7.23 -3.64
C LEU A 54 -0.75 5.78 -3.96
N LEU A 55 -1.09 5.01 -2.92
CA LEU A 55 -1.50 3.62 -3.05
C LEU A 55 -2.85 3.50 -3.80
N ALA A 56 -3.78 4.43 -3.56
CA ALA A 56 -5.01 4.53 -4.34
C ALA A 56 -4.75 4.85 -5.82
N ILE A 57 -3.84 5.80 -6.12
CA ILE A 57 -3.46 6.12 -7.51
C ILE A 57 -2.86 4.89 -8.20
N VAL A 58 -1.88 4.24 -7.55
CA VAL A 58 -1.23 3.04 -8.10
C VAL A 58 -2.27 1.96 -8.36
N TYR A 59 -3.24 1.78 -7.47
CA TYR A 59 -4.32 0.82 -7.65
C TYR A 59 -5.19 1.13 -8.87
N VAL A 60 -5.61 2.39 -9.03
CA VAL A 60 -6.42 2.84 -10.18
C VAL A 60 -5.66 2.65 -11.49
N LEU A 61 -4.40 3.11 -11.56
CA LEU A 61 -3.60 2.95 -12.77
C LEU A 61 -3.35 1.48 -13.10
N TRP A 62 -3.21 0.64 -12.09
CA TRP A 62 -2.97 -0.76 -12.29
C TRP A 62 -4.20 -1.51 -12.80
N ILE A 63 -5.40 -1.22 -12.28
CA ILE A 63 -6.63 -1.82 -12.77
C ILE A 63 -6.94 -1.36 -14.19
N GLU A 64 -6.77 -0.06 -14.49
CA GLU A 64 -6.89 0.47 -15.86
C GLU A 64 -5.93 -0.24 -16.83
N ASN A 65 -4.70 -0.50 -16.41
CA ASN A 65 -3.72 -1.19 -17.26
C ASN A 65 -4.06 -2.68 -17.46
N ILE A 66 -4.67 -3.35 -16.46
CA ILE A 66 -5.16 -4.73 -16.59
C ILE A 66 -6.35 -4.78 -17.55
N GLU A 67 -7.29 -3.86 -17.44
CA GLU A 67 -8.45 -3.76 -18.35
C GLU A 67 -7.99 -3.50 -19.78
N ARG A 68 -7.11 -2.50 -19.99
CA ARG A 68 -6.59 -2.17 -21.33
C ARG A 68 -5.87 -3.34 -22.01
N LYS A 69 -5.27 -4.25 -21.24
CA LYS A 69 -4.57 -5.44 -21.75
C LYS A 69 -5.51 -6.62 -22.06
N ASN A 70 -6.72 -6.63 -21.50
CA ASN A 70 -7.74 -7.64 -21.81
C ASN A 70 -8.62 -7.24 -23.00
N ASP A 71 -8.73 -5.95 -23.30
CA ASP A 71 -9.52 -5.42 -24.44
C ASP A 71 -8.72 -5.32 -25.76
N SER A 72 -7.41 -5.60 -25.74
CA SER A 72 -6.51 -5.63 -26.91
C SER A 72 -6.18 -7.06 -27.35
#